data_AF-A0A412Y725-F1
#
_entry.id   AF-A0A412Y725-F1
#
_cell.length_a   1.000
_cell.length_b   1.000
_cell.length_c   1.000
_cell.angle_alpha   90.00
_cell.angle_beta   90.00
_cell.angle_gamma   90.00
#
_symmetry.space_group_name_H-M   'P 1'
#
loop_
_entity.id
_entity.type
_entity.pdbx_description
1 polymer ?
#
loop_
_entity_poly.entity_id
_entity_poly.type
_entity_poly.pdbx_seq_one_letter_code
_entity_poly.pdbx_strand_id
1 'polypeptide(L)'
;MQFKKFMFAGLALTMMASCQKEFEQNSSLNEGDAYMSLSIEMPNVDGKRAINGGHETSAGTVGEQKITSLKLYVFDAQTGQLQNEGNINFKMNDLKPYNPSVGADKTITYTIPAFKIKGGEKKVLVIVNPLDEKFTDQTAQTVMGETMTLTEKEIKTVSSEGKFMMTNVNRASDTDGMVSVTVDGTETNPTNVTVEVERVVAKIEDMTTNYEIEVKDNSNNDVVVFQKVALINGNTKFYPIMKVKDNVEDDANDYVQDPNFEGQSDQTVADFYSKEFTAKTFDNVGDNVKALSSEENAANALFYTLENTMTANEQMNAYTTGLYYQAQYKLGGQEGNVYKFGENLYTWSQLSSNAGSLGLNLTNVTDKSPIAAFASIGVQKFENGVCYYKYWIRHISNNDPSTMGAMEFAVVRNNHYQMVIKSVSGIGENVPTNPETTDPDEEADSFLDVKMKVLPWVVRVNNIDF
;
A
#
# COMPACT_ATOMS: atom_id res chain seq x y z
N MET A 1 42.23 -1.86 -76.43
CA MET A 1 40.99 -2.65 -76.56
C MET A 1 39.82 -1.75 -76.19
N GLN A 2 38.87 -1.59 -77.13
CA GLN A 2 37.42 -1.28 -77.00
C GLN A 2 36.97 -0.13 -76.05
N PHE A 3 36.04 0.77 -76.34
CA PHE A 3 35.25 1.23 -77.50
C PHE A 3 34.71 2.63 -77.06
N LYS A 4 34.95 3.72 -77.81
CA LYS A 4 33.94 4.58 -78.49
C LYS A 4 32.55 4.65 -77.82
N LYS A 5 31.79 5.77 -77.76
CA LYS A 5 31.87 7.21 -78.09
C LYS A 5 30.44 7.76 -77.86
N PHE A 6 30.35 9.06 -77.55
CA PHE A 6 29.34 10.05 -78.03
C PHE A 6 28.00 10.36 -77.29
N MET A 7 27.82 11.70 -77.17
CA MET A 7 26.62 12.57 -77.31
C MET A 7 25.87 13.12 -76.07
N PHE A 8 26.24 14.37 -75.73
CA PHE A 8 25.47 15.64 -75.74
C PHE A 8 23.97 15.74 -75.39
N ALA A 9 23.66 16.93 -74.81
CA ALA A 9 22.38 17.64 -74.60
C ALA A 9 21.66 17.34 -73.27
N GLY A 10 21.19 18.30 -72.48
CA GLY A 10 21.13 19.76 -72.57
C GLY A 10 20.11 20.28 -71.54
N LEU A 11 20.54 21.27 -70.74
CA LEU A 11 19.81 22.45 -70.24
C LEU A 11 18.36 22.31 -69.68
N ALA A 12 18.16 22.70 -68.41
CA ALA A 12 17.28 23.81 -68.00
C ALA A 12 17.16 23.93 -66.47
N LEU A 13 17.83 24.94 -65.91
CA LEU A 13 17.47 25.55 -64.62
C LEU A 13 16.13 26.26 -64.81
N THR A 14 15.11 25.91 -64.03
CA THR A 14 13.95 26.79 -63.81
C THR A 14 13.81 27.02 -62.32
N MET A 15 14.28 28.19 -61.88
CA MET A 15 13.76 28.82 -60.67
C MET A 15 12.32 29.22 -60.96
N MET A 16 11.38 28.73 -60.18
CA MET A 16 10.11 29.41 -59.98
C MET A 16 9.89 29.61 -58.50
N ALA A 17 9.94 30.88 -58.11
CA ALA A 17 9.44 31.38 -56.85
C ALA A 17 7.96 31.00 -56.72
N SER A 18 7.65 30.19 -55.70
CA SER A 18 6.29 30.05 -55.20
C SER A 18 6.15 31.02 -54.03
N CYS A 19 5.17 31.91 -54.15
CA CYS A 19 4.86 32.98 -53.22
C CYS A 19 4.84 32.49 -51.76
N GLN A 20 5.63 33.15 -50.90
CA GLN A 20 5.22 33.34 -49.52
C GLN A 20 3.88 34.09 -49.54
N LYS A 21 2.82 33.42 -49.12
CA LYS A 21 1.75 34.12 -48.42
C LYS A 21 2.08 33.99 -46.95
N GLU A 22 2.49 35.11 -46.36
CA GLU A 22 2.25 35.35 -44.94
C GLU A 22 0.75 35.19 -44.73
N PHE A 23 0.37 34.15 -44.00
CA PHE A 23 -0.96 34.05 -43.43
C PHE A 23 -0.80 34.42 -41.96
N GLU A 24 -1.36 35.57 -41.63
CA GLU A 24 -1.61 35.96 -40.26
C GLU A 24 -2.39 34.87 -39.55
N GLN A 25 -1.89 34.59 -38.35
CA GLN A 25 -2.36 33.65 -37.37
C GLN A 25 -3.78 34.02 -36.93
N ASN A 26 -4.74 33.20 -37.31
CA ASN A 26 -5.91 32.93 -36.49
C ASN A 26 -6.38 31.50 -36.80
N SER A 27 -5.61 30.54 -36.29
CA SER A 27 -5.89 29.12 -36.40
C SER A 27 -6.95 28.74 -35.36
N SER A 28 -8.22 28.92 -35.71
CA SER A 28 -9.24 27.97 -35.23
C SER A 28 -8.97 26.65 -35.96
N LEU A 29 -8.06 25.83 -35.44
CA LEU A 29 -7.86 24.48 -35.93
C LEU A 29 -9.15 23.71 -35.66
N ASN A 30 -9.91 23.42 -36.72
CA ASN A 30 -10.82 22.30 -36.69
C ASN A 30 -9.95 21.05 -36.49
N GLU A 31 -10.03 20.43 -35.31
CA GLU A 31 -9.31 19.20 -34.98
C GLU A 31 -9.72 18.10 -35.97
N GLY A 32 -8.85 17.82 -36.94
CA GLY A 32 -8.99 16.66 -37.80
C GLY A 32 -8.80 15.37 -37.02
N ASP A 33 -9.09 14.26 -37.68
CA ASP A 33 -8.74 12.93 -37.19
C ASP A 33 -7.21 12.80 -37.02
N ALA A 34 -6.78 12.33 -35.85
CA ALA A 34 -5.40 12.03 -35.48
C ALA A 34 -5.30 10.58 -34.95
N TYR A 35 -4.09 10.13 -34.63
CA TYR A 35 -3.84 8.80 -34.11
C TYR A 35 -2.91 8.85 -32.90
N MET A 36 -3.22 8.05 -31.88
CA MET A 36 -2.38 7.89 -30.71
C MET A 36 -2.16 6.41 -30.37
N SER A 37 -1.04 6.11 -29.73
CA SER A 37 -0.75 4.82 -29.10
C SER A 37 -0.44 5.01 -27.63
N LEU A 38 -0.62 3.96 -26.83
CA LEU A 38 -0.38 4.01 -25.39
C LEU A 38 0.67 2.99 -25.00
N SER A 39 1.58 3.38 -24.10
CA SER A 39 2.46 2.53 -23.32
C SER A 39 2.04 2.63 -21.85
N ILE A 40 1.74 1.50 -21.22
CA ILE A 40 1.42 1.38 -19.80
C ILE A 40 2.66 0.81 -19.11
N GLU A 41 3.29 1.62 -18.29
CA GLU A 41 4.47 1.25 -17.53
C GLU A 41 4.06 0.75 -16.14
N MET A 42 4.33 -0.52 -15.87
CA MET A 42 4.02 -1.16 -14.59
C MET A 42 5.00 -0.69 -13.49
N PRO A 43 4.65 -0.82 -12.20
CA PRO A 43 5.50 -0.41 -11.09
C PRO A 43 6.95 -0.91 -11.22
N ASN A 44 7.86 0.02 -11.45
CA ASN A 44 9.29 -0.20 -11.48
C ASN A 44 10.01 0.97 -10.81
N VAL A 45 11.21 0.74 -10.27
CA VAL A 45 12.05 1.81 -9.73
C VAL A 45 13.50 1.59 -10.11
N ASP A 46 14.14 2.68 -10.52
CA ASP A 46 15.56 2.73 -10.87
C ASP A 46 16.41 2.86 -9.59
N GLY A 47 16.30 1.90 -8.68
CA GLY A 47 17.08 1.77 -7.45
C GLY A 47 16.96 2.88 -6.38
N LYS A 48 16.72 4.15 -6.69
CA LYS A 48 16.92 5.28 -5.76
C LYS A 48 15.76 5.54 -4.77
N ARG A 49 14.79 4.61 -4.63
CA ARG A 49 13.48 4.90 -4.02
C ARG A 49 13.17 4.16 -2.70
N ALA A 50 14.11 3.45 -2.08
CA ALA A 50 13.84 2.90 -0.75
C ALA A 50 14.00 3.96 0.33
N ILE A 51 13.02 4.03 1.24
CA ILE A 51 13.05 4.95 2.39
C ILE A 51 14.23 4.64 3.31
N ASN A 52 14.62 3.37 3.41
CA ASN A 52 15.74 2.92 4.24
C ASN A 52 17.13 3.13 3.60
N GLY A 53 17.28 4.03 2.64
CA GLY A 53 18.58 4.44 2.07
C GLY A 53 19.30 3.40 1.21
N GLY A 54 18.69 2.23 0.97
CA GLY A 54 19.22 1.19 0.08
C GLY A 54 18.59 1.24 -1.31
N HIS A 55 19.25 0.64 -2.30
CA HIS A 55 18.63 0.40 -3.62
C HIS A 55 17.72 -0.84 -3.65
N GLU A 56 17.20 -1.24 -2.49
CA GLU A 56 16.39 -2.44 -2.30
C GLU A 56 14.95 -2.21 -2.79
N THR A 57 14.40 -3.22 -3.46
CA THR A 57 13.01 -3.25 -3.92
C THR A 57 12.40 -4.58 -3.53
N SER A 58 11.08 -4.65 -3.49
CA SER A 58 10.37 -5.93 -3.30
C SER A 58 9.59 -6.28 -4.56
N ALA A 59 9.92 -7.42 -5.15
CA ALA A 59 9.23 -7.94 -6.32
C ALA A 59 7.87 -8.53 -5.91
N GLY A 60 6.83 -8.21 -6.67
CA GLY A 60 5.53 -8.83 -6.50
C GLY A 60 5.49 -10.30 -6.92
N THR A 61 4.34 -10.94 -6.74
CA THR A 61 4.05 -12.26 -7.31
C THR A 61 3.53 -12.13 -8.75
N VAL A 62 3.47 -13.25 -9.49
CA VAL A 62 2.85 -13.28 -10.82
C VAL A 62 1.38 -12.82 -10.76
N GLY A 63 0.66 -13.19 -9.69
CA GLY A 63 -0.71 -12.76 -9.47
C GLY A 63 -0.83 -11.26 -9.19
N GLU A 64 0.11 -10.70 -8.44
CA GLU A 64 0.14 -9.29 -8.04
C GLU A 64 0.42 -8.30 -9.18
N GLN A 65 0.90 -8.78 -10.33
CA GLN A 65 1.23 -7.95 -11.51
C GLN A 65 0.39 -8.29 -12.74
N LYS A 66 -0.47 -9.30 -12.65
CA LYS A 66 -1.24 -9.77 -13.80
C LYS A 66 -2.33 -8.76 -14.17
N ILE A 67 -2.28 -8.28 -15.41
CA ILE A 67 -3.35 -7.51 -16.03
C ILE A 67 -4.40 -8.47 -16.58
N THR A 68 -5.66 -8.30 -16.17
CA THR A 68 -6.81 -9.02 -16.74
C THR A 68 -7.67 -8.12 -17.61
N SER A 69 -7.87 -6.89 -17.19
CA SER A 69 -8.58 -5.84 -17.92
C SER A 69 -7.95 -4.48 -17.67
N LEU A 70 -8.23 -3.55 -18.56
CA LEU A 70 -7.80 -2.16 -18.49
C LEU A 70 -8.92 -1.26 -19.04
N LYS A 71 -9.16 -0.13 -18.38
CA LYS A 71 -9.98 0.97 -18.89
C LYS A 71 -9.09 2.16 -19.24
N LEU A 72 -9.24 2.66 -20.46
CA LEU A 72 -8.58 3.87 -20.96
C LEU A 72 -9.61 4.97 -21.12
N TYR A 73 -9.35 6.13 -20.55
CA TYR A 73 -10.13 7.34 -20.78
C TYR A 73 -9.23 8.42 -21.34
N VAL A 74 -9.64 9.02 -22.45
CA VAL A 74 -8.97 10.16 -23.07
C VAL A 74 -9.94 11.32 -23.05
N PHE A 75 -9.69 12.28 -22.16
CA PHE A 75 -10.51 13.46 -22.00
C PHE A 75 -9.93 14.61 -22.82
N ASP A 76 -10.80 15.46 -23.34
CA ASP A 76 -10.45 16.76 -23.87
C ASP A 76 -9.96 17.69 -22.75
N ALA A 77 -8.78 18.30 -22.90
CA ALA A 77 -8.14 19.02 -21.80
C ALA A 77 -8.90 20.29 -21.38
N GLN A 78 -9.65 20.92 -22.30
CA GLN A 78 -10.38 22.15 -22.03
C GLN A 78 -11.80 21.87 -21.54
N THR A 79 -12.49 20.90 -22.14
CA THR A 79 -13.91 20.63 -21.85
C THR A 79 -14.14 19.50 -20.85
N GLY A 80 -13.13 18.66 -20.58
CA GLY A 80 -13.24 17.47 -19.73
C GLY A 80 -14.12 16.36 -20.34
N GLN A 81 -14.52 16.49 -21.61
CA GLN A 81 -15.38 15.53 -22.29
C GLN A 81 -14.59 14.32 -22.79
N LEU A 82 -15.15 13.12 -22.63
CA LEU A 82 -14.54 11.88 -23.12
C LEU A 82 -14.48 11.87 -24.65
N GLN A 83 -13.34 11.49 -25.22
CA GLN A 83 -13.09 11.53 -26.68
C GLN A 83 -12.81 10.15 -27.30
N ASN A 84 -12.71 9.09 -26.50
CA ASN A 84 -12.45 7.72 -26.96
C ASN A 84 -13.64 6.77 -26.71
N GLU A 85 -14.88 7.26 -26.82
CA GLU A 85 -16.08 6.42 -26.72
C GLU A 85 -15.98 5.19 -27.64
N GLY A 86 -16.23 4.01 -27.08
CA GLY A 86 -16.11 2.72 -27.79
C GLY A 86 -14.71 2.08 -27.76
N ASN A 87 -13.65 2.81 -27.40
CA ASN A 87 -12.28 2.32 -27.22
C ASN A 87 -11.81 2.51 -25.77
N ILE A 88 -12.65 2.09 -24.83
CA ILE A 88 -12.41 2.25 -23.38
C ILE A 88 -11.90 0.95 -22.78
N ASN A 89 -12.52 -0.18 -23.14
CA ASN A 89 -12.30 -1.46 -22.48
C ASN A 89 -11.30 -2.32 -23.26
N PHE A 90 -10.20 -2.68 -22.60
CA PHE A 90 -9.16 -3.56 -23.12
C PHE A 90 -9.03 -4.78 -22.21
N LYS A 91 -8.87 -5.94 -22.83
CA LYS A 91 -8.49 -7.19 -22.17
C LYS A 91 -7.00 -7.43 -22.37
N MET A 92 -6.43 -8.34 -21.60
CA MET A 92 -5.03 -8.74 -21.77
C MET A 92 -4.67 -9.12 -23.23
N ASN A 93 -5.59 -9.74 -23.96
CA ASN A 93 -5.39 -10.14 -25.37
C ASN A 93 -5.45 -8.97 -26.38
N ASP A 94 -5.75 -7.76 -25.92
CA ASP A 94 -5.70 -6.53 -26.72
C ASP A 94 -4.36 -5.80 -26.53
N LEU A 95 -3.60 -6.14 -25.48
CA LEU A 95 -2.33 -5.50 -25.12
C LEU A 95 -1.13 -6.22 -25.76
N LYS A 96 -0.05 -5.46 -26.05
CA LYS A 96 1.22 -6.00 -26.58
C LYS A 96 2.42 -5.57 -25.72
N PRO A 97 3.48 -6.38 -25.59
CA PRO A 97 3.53 -7.79 -25.95
C PRO A 97 2.57 -8.61 -25.08
N TYR A 98 2.06 -9.72 -25.63
CA TYR A 98 1.21 -10.63 -24.88
C TYR A 98 1.92 -11.25 -23.67
N ASN A 99 3.23 -11.44 -23.79
CA ASN A 99 4.13 -11.86 -22.73
C ASN A 99 5.24 -10.81 -22.63
N PRO A 100 5.14 -9.80 -21.75
CA PRO A 100 6.21 -8.83 -21.62
C PRO A 100 7.43 -9.47 -20.97
N SER A 101 8.56 -9.33 -21.67
CA SER A 101 9.89 -9.43 -21.08
C SER A 101 10.24 -8.10 -20.43
N VAL A 102 11.10 -8.16 -19.43
CA VAL A 102 11.64 -6.97 -18.76
C VAL A 102 12.63 -6.27 -19.69
N GLY A 103 12.45 -4.96 -19.91
CA GLY A 103 13.39 -4.12 -20.66
C GLY A 103 14.77 -4.07 -20.01
N ALA A 104 15.79 -3.61 -20.74
CA ALA A 104 17.17 -3.48 -20.20
C ALA A 104 17.26 -2.51 -19.00
N ASP A 105 16.27 -1.63 -18.86
CA ASP A 105 15.98 -0.66 -17.81
C ASP A 105 15.06 -1.20 -16.69
N LYS A 106 14.78 -2.51 -16.70
CA LYS A 106 13.89 -3.20 -15.75
C LYS A 106 12.40 -2.85 -15.87
N THR A 107 11.98 -2.10 -16.89
CA THR A 107 10.58 -1.71 -17.06
C THR A 107 9.76 -2.84 -17.69
N ILE A 108 8.52 -3.01 -17.23
CA ILE A 108 7.52 -3.85 -17.90
C ILE A 108 6.51 -2.90 -18.53
N THR A 109 6.44 -2.93 -19.86
CA THR A 109 5.56 -2.05 -20.62
C THR A 109 4.57 -2.87 -21.44
N TYR A 110 3.30 -2.56 -21.28
CA TYR A 110 2.23 -3.01 -22.16
C TYR A 110 1.85 -1.89 -23.11
N THR A 111 1.37 -2.22 -24.30
CA THR A 111 1.02 -1.23 -25.31
C THR A 111 -0.37 -1.49 -25.86
N ILE A 112 -1.11 -0.41 -26.06
CA ILE A 112 -2.33 -0.38 -26.86
C ILE A 112 -1.91 0.09 -28.25
N PRO A 113 -2.15 -0.72 -29.31
CA PRO A 113 -1.85 -0.33 -30.68
C PRO A 113 -2.50 0.99 -31.06
N ALA A 114 -1.96 1.64 -32.09
CA ALA A 114 -2.46 2.93 -32.56
C ALA A 114 -3.97 2.88 -32.85
N PHE A 115 -4.70 3.87 -32.37
CA PHE A 115 -6.12 4.04 -32.64
C PHE A 115 -6.42 5.49 -32.99
N LYS A 116 -7.49 5.66 -33.77
CA LYS A 116 -7.95 6.96 -34.27
C LYS A 116 -8.67 7.74 -33.16
N ILE A 117 -8.39 9.03 -33.06
CA ILE A 117 -9.00 9.96 -32.09
C ILE A 117 -9.00 11.38 -32.67
N LYS A 118 -9.79 12.31 -32.12
CA LYS A 118 -9.64 13.74 -32.47
C LYS A 118 -8.30 14.27 -31.98
N GLY A 119 -7.65 15.09 -32.81
CA GLY A 119 -6.42 15.79 -32.41
C GLY A 119 -6.62 16.78 -31.26
N GLY A 120 -5.56 17.47 -30.85
CA GLY A 120 -5.59 18.54 -29.83
C GLY A 120 -5.12 18.11 -28.44
N GLU A 121 -5.28 19.00 -27.46
CA GLU A 121 -4.81 18.77 -26.09
C GLU A 121 -5.74 17.82 -25.33
N LYS A 122 -5.16 16.77 -24.74
CA LYS A 122 -5.89 15.70 -24.04
C LYS A 122 -5.29 15.40 -22.68
N LYS A 123 -6.11 14.81 -21.81
CA LYS A 123 -5.76 14.21 -20.52
C LYS A 123 -6.02 12.70 -20.58
N VAL A 124 -5.02 11.89 -20.26
CA VAL A 124 -5.07 10.44 -20.40
C VAL A 124 -5.06 9.76 -19.03
N LEU A 125 -6.05 8.90 -18.83
CA LEU A 125 -6.27 8.11 -17.62
C LEU A 125 -6.31 6.62 -17.95
N VAL A 126 -5.57 5.84 -17.16
CA VAL A 126 -5.55 4.38 -17.22
C VAL A 126 -5.98 3.81 -15.87
N ILE A 127 -6.87 2.83 -15.91
CA ILE A 127 -7.20 2.00 -14.75
C ILE A 127 -6.97 0.55 -15.13
N VAL A 128 -5.97 -0.08 -14.52
CA VAL A 128 -5.68 -1.51 -14.65
C VAL A 128 -6.52 -2.28 -13.64
N ASN A 129 -7.10 -3.40 -14.06
CA ASN A 129 -7.99 -4.24 -13.25
C ASN A 129 -9.04 -3.42 -12.48
N PRO A 130 -9.83 -2.56 -13.16
CA PRO A 130 -10.81 -1.70 -12.51
C PRO A 130 -11.84 -2.50 -11.72
N LEU A 131 -12.34 -1.91 -10.64
CA LEU A 131 -13.56 -2.35 -9.99
C LEU A 131 -14.76 -1.82 -10.80
N ASP A 132 -15.33 -2.66 -11.65
CA ASP A 132 -16.34 -2.27 -12.65
C ASP A 132 -17.59 -1.59 -12.03
N GLU A 133 -17.93 -1.89 -10.77
CA GLU A 133 -19.03 -1.25 -10.05
C GLU A 133 -18.75 0.24 -9.71
N LYS A 134 -17.48 0.63 -9.65
CA LYS A 134 -17.03 2.01 -9.36
C LYS A 134 -16.55 2.75 -10.61
N PHE A 135 -16.02 2.02 -11.60
CA PHE A 135 -15.46 2.60 -12.82
C PHE A 135 -16.17 2.03 -14.04
N THR A 136 -17.05 2.85 -14.63
CA THR A 136 -17.87 2.47 -15.79
C THR A 136 -17.36 3.13 -17.07
N ASP A 137 -17.98 2.85 -18.21
CA ASP A 137 -17.63 3.52 -19.46
C ASP A 137 -18.01 5.02 -19.47
N GLN A 138 -18.74 5.48 -18.44
CA GLN A 138 -19.15 6.87 -18.25
C GLN A 138 -18.42 7.55 -17.07
N THR A 139 -17.33 6.95 -16.57
CA THR A 139 -16.54 7.56 -15.49
C THR A 139 -16.10 8.97 -15.90
N ALA A 140 -16.52 9.96 -15.12
CA ALA A 140 -16.10 11.34 -15.30
C ALA A 140 -14.67 11.53 -14.80
N GLN A 141 -13.97 12.49 -15.40
CA GLN A 141 -12.60 12.86 -15.03
C GLN A 141 -12.44 13.17 -13.53
N THR A 142 -13.42 13.83 -12.91
CA THR A 142 -13.34 14.32 -11.52
C THR A 142 -13.29 13.20 -10.48
N VAL A 143 -13.89 12.04 -10.79
CA VAL A 143 -13.97 10.89 -9.88
C VAL A 143 -12.59 10.45 -9.38
N MET A 144 -11.54 10.65 -10.20
CA MET A 144 -10.19 10.23 -9.83
C MET A 144 -9.53 11.07 -8.72
N GLY A 145 -10.00 12.31 -8.53
CA GLY A 145 -9.54 13.22 -7.47
C GLY A 145 -10.52 13.37 -6.30
N GLU A 146 -11.65 12.68 -6.34
CA GLU A 146 -12.67 12.66 -5.31
C GLU A 146 -12.49 11.49 -4.35
N THR A 147 -12.95 11.64 -3.11
CA THR A 147 -12.92 10.56 -2.13
C THR A 147 -13.80 9.40 -2.59
N MET A 148 -13.21 8.21 -2.67
CA MET A 148 -13.91 6.97 -2.95
C MET A 148 -13.93 6.08 -1.71
N THR A 149 -15.09 5.49 -1.42
CA THR A 149 -15.25 4.49 -0.34
C THR A 149 -15.43 3.09 -0.92
N LEU A 150 -14.65 2.15 -0.39
CA LEU A 150 -14.71 0.72 -0.66
C LEU A 150 -15.07 -0.05 0.62
N THR A 151 -15.94 -1.03 0.49
CA THR A 151 -16.14 -2.06 1.52
C THR A 151 -14.90 -2.94 1.64
N GLU A 152 -14.73 -3.60 2.79
CA GLU A 152 -13.66 -4.59 2.99
C GLU A 152 -13.62 -5.67 1.90
N LYS A 153 -14.80 -6.10 1.41
CA LYS A 153 -14.92 -7.06 0.31
C LYS A 153 -14.41 -6.50 -1.02
N GLU A 154 -14.69 -5.23 -1.31
CA GLU A 154 -14.20 -4.56 -2.52
C GLU A 154 -12.68 -4.39 -2.44
N ILE A 155 -12.14 -4.01 -1.28
CA ILE A 155 -10.69 -3.91 -1.04
C ILE A 155 -10.02 -5.26 -1.31
N LYS A 156 -10.56 -6.35 -0.75
CA LYS A 156 -10.08 -7.71 -1.04
C LYS A 156 -10.15 -8.05 -2.53
N THR A 157 -11.19 -7.59 -3.23
CA THR A 157 -11.35 -7.84 -4.66
C THR A 157 -10.25 -7.16 -5.45
N VAL A 158 -9.99 -5.87 -5.19
CA VAL A 158 -8.95 -5.08 -5.86
C VAL A 158 -7.52 -5.40 -5.40
N SER A 159 -7.37 -6.32 -4.44
CA SER A 159 -6.08 -6.83 -3.95
C SER A 159 -5.96 -8.35 -4.05
N SER A 160 -6.71 -8.97 -4.96
CA SER A 160 -6.67 -10.41 -5.19
C SER A 160 -5.85 -10.77 -6.43
N GLU A 161 -5.38 -12.01 -6.51
CA GLU A 161 -4.58 -12.50 -7.63
C GLU A 161 -5.21 -12.19 -8.99
N GLY A 162 -4.47 -11.49 -9.86
CA GLY A 162 -4.93 -11.05 -11.17
C GLY A 162 -5.93 -9.90 -11.18
N LYS A 163 -6.20 -9.30 -10.02
CA LYS A 163 -7.18 -8.22 -9.84
C LYS A 163 -6.64 -7.00 -9.11
N PHE A 164 -5.32 -6.93 -8.91
CA PHE A 164 -4.68 -5.75 -8.35
C PHE A 164 -5.00 -4.51 -9.18
N MET A 165 -5.83 -3.64 -8.62
CA MET A 165 -6.22 -2.40 -9.28
C MET A 165 -5.04 -1.44 -9.27
N MET A 166 -4.76 -0.82 -10.41
CA MET A 166 -3.71 0.19 -10.56
C MET A 166 -4.26 1.41 -11.30
N THR A 167 -3.78 2.58 -10.93
CA THR A 167 -4.14 3.87 -11.54
C THR A 167 -2.88 4.64 -11.90
N ASN A 168 -3.01 5.72 -12.66
CA ASN A 168 -1.91 6.63 -12.95
C ASN A 168 -1.09 6.98 -11.69
N VAL A 169 0.23 6.97 -11.85
CA VAL A 169 1.17 7.52 -10.89
C VAL A 169 1.01 9.04 -10.85
N ASN A 170 0.83 9.58 -9.65
CA ASN A 170 0.96 11.01 -9.39
C ASN A 170 2.07 11.24 -8.36
N ARG A 171 2.97 12.19 -8.62
CA ARG A 171 4.08 12.55 -7.74
C ARG A 171 4.19 14.05 -7.50
N ALA A 172 3.23 14.82 -8.02
CA ALA A 172 3.25 16.26 -7.94
C ALA A 172 2.00 16.75 -7.23
N SER A 173 2.19 17.72 -6.34
CA SER A 173 1.12 18.48 -5.72
C SER A 173 0.34 19.28 -6.76
N ASP A 174 -0.91 19.59 -6.43
CA ASP A 174 -1.81 20.42 -7.25
C ASP A 174 -2.02 19.95 -8.69
N THR A 175 -1.87 18.65 -8.95
CA THR A 175 -2.18 18.03 -10.25
C THR A 175 -3.35 17.06 -10.17
N ASP A 176 -3.97 16.81 -11.32
CA ASP A 176 -5.00 15.78 -11.49
C ASP A 176 -4.42 14.36 -11.70
N GLY A 177 -3.08 14.23 -11.70
CA GLY A 177 -2.34 12.99 -11.95
C GLY A 177 -2.56 12.33 -13.32
N MET A 178 -3.26 12.99 -14.25
CA MET A 178 -3.45 12.49 -15.61
C MET A 178 -2.34 12.97 -16.53
N VAL A 179 -1.99 12.13 -17.51
CA VAL A 179 -0.96 12.47 -18.49
C VAL A 179 -1.53 13.48 -19.46
N SER A 180 -0.89 14.65 -19.54
CA SER A 180 -1.27 15.73 -20.45
C SER A 180 -0.49 15.59 -21.76
N VAL A 181 -1.17 15.60 -22.90
CA VAL A 181 -0.55 15.39 -24.21
C VAL A 181 -1.27 16.18 -25.30
N THR A 182 -0.53 16.70 -26.28
CA THR A 182 -1.10 17.19 -27.53
C THR A 182 -1.08 16.09 -28.57
N VAL A 183 -2.25 15.69 -29.06
CA VAL A 183 -2.41 14.62 -30.06
C VAL A 183 -2.47 15.23 -31.46
N ASP A 184 -1.45 14.95 -32.26
CA ASP A 184 -1.30 15.41 -33.66
C ASP A 184 -0.75 14.32 -34.59
N GLY A 185 -0.62 13.09 -34.08
CA GLY A 185 -0.04 11.96 -34.77
C GLY A 185 -0.85 11.47 -35.97
N THR A 186 -0.15 10.81 -36.88
CA THR A 186 -0.73 10.19 -38.08
C THR A 186 -0.87 8.69 -37.92
N GLU A 187 -1.63 8.03 -38.81
CA GLU A 187 -1.79 6.57 -38.77
C GLU A 187 -0.46 5.81 -38.80
N THR A 188 0.53 6.31 -39.54
CA THR A 188 1.86 5.70 -39.66
C THR A 188 2.87 6.19 -38.63
N ASN A 189 2.57 7.30 -37.93
CA ASN A 189 3.40 7.87 -36.89
C ASN A 189 2.49 8.47 -35.78
N PRO A 190 1.87 7.62 -34.94
CA PRO A 190 0.92 8.06 -33.93
C PRO A 190 1.62 8.84 -32.81
N THR A 191 0.89 9.71 -32.13
CA THR A 191 1.36 10.34 -30.89
C THR A 191 1.48 9.25 -29.83
N ASN A 192 2.71 8.97 -29.38
CA ASN A 192 2.95 7.96 -28.36
C ASN A 192 2.81 8.56 -26.96
N VAL A 193 2.01 7.91 -26.12
CA VAL A 193 1.74 8.35 -24.74
C VAL A 193 2.20 7.26 -23.78
N THR A 194 3.03 7.61 -22.80
CA THR A 194 3.39 6.70 -21.71
C THR A 194 2.60 7.07 -20.45
N VAL A 195 2.02 6.08 -19.80
CA VAL A 195 1.32 6.21 -18.52
C VAL A 195 1.91 5.22 -17.54
N GLU A 196 2.60 5.73 -16.53
CA GLU A 196 3.02 4.94 -15.36
C GLU A 196 1.81 4.65 -14.48
N VAL A 197 1.69 3.41 -14.00
CA VAL A 197 0.61 3.00 -13.09
C VAL A 197 1.15 2.41 -11.79
N GLU A 198 0.39 2.56 -10.71
CA GLU A 198 0.71 1.98 -9.41
C GLU A 198 -0.51 1.37 -8.72
N ARG A 199 -0.25 0.35 -7.90
CA ARG A 199 -1.30 -0.31 -7.13
C ARG A 199 -1.94 0.67 -6.16
N VAL A 200 -3.25 0.58 -6.01
CA VAL A 200 -4.01 1.42 -5.06
C VAL A 200 -3.93 0.93 -3.61
N VAL A 201 -3.37 -0.27 -3.40
CA VAL A 201 -3.16 -0.91 -2.10
C VAL A 201 -1.68 -0.98 -1.74
N ALA A 202 -1.40 -1.05 -0.45
CA ALA A 202 -0.10 -1.44 0.10
C ALA A 202 -0.08 -2.94 0.45
N LYS A 203 1.13 -3.48 0.63
CA LYS A 203 1.38 -4.85 1.04
C LYS A 203 2.09 -4.85 2.40
N ILE A 204 1.57 -5.60 3.37
CA ILE A 204 2.13 -5.71 4.72
C ILE A 204 2.42 -7.19 4.98
N GLU A 205 3.65 -7.51 5.36
CA GLU A 205 4.11 -8.89 5.54
C GLU A 205 4.96 -9.03 6.81
N ASP A 206 4.54 -9.93 7.71
CA ASP A 206 5.35 -10.36 8.86
C ASP A 206 6.35 -11.42 8.40
N MET A 207 7.62 -11.03 8.36
CA MET A 207 8.75 -11.83 7.92
C MET A 207 9.44 -12.55 9.10
N THR A 208 8.85 -12.55 10.29
CA THR A 208 9.39 -13.24 11.46
C THR A 208 9.39 -14.75 11.22
N THR A 209 10.55 -15.38 11.39
CA THR A 209 10.73 -16.82 11.14
C THR A 209 10.70 -17.67 12.39
N ASN A 210 10.96 -17.06 13.56
CA ASN A 210 10.82 -17.70 14.86
C ASN A 210 9.95 -16.83 15.77
N TYR A 211 8.75 -17.34 16.05
CA TYR A 211 7.77 -16.68 16.90
C TYR A 211 7.89 -17.06 18.38
N GLU A 212 8.85 -17.91 18.77
CA GLU A 212 9.20 -18.17 20.16
C GLU A 212 10.39 -17.28 20.56
N ILE A 213 10.10 -16.23 21.34
CA ILE A 213 11.06 -15.17 21.68
C ILE A 213 11.23 -15.10 23.20
N GLU A 214 12.48 -15.21 23.65
CA GLU A 214 12.83 -14.98 25.06
C GLU A 214 12.59 -13.52 25.44
N VAL A 215 12.01 -13.31 26.62
CA VAL A 215 11.76 -11.95 27.13
C VAL A 215 13.09 -11.28 27.43
N LYS A 216 13.28 -10.08 26.86
CA LYS A 216 14.52 -9.31 26.97
C LYS A 216 14.81 -8.93 28.43
N ASP A 217 16.09 -8.95 28.79
CA ASP A 217 16.59 -8.54 30.10
C ASP A 217 15.93 -9.28 31.29
N ASN A 218 15.38 -10.48 31.04
CA ASN A 218 14.69 -11.28 32.03
C ASN A 218 15.58 -12.42 32.54
N SER A 219 15.74 -12.53 33.86
CA SER A 219 16.47 -13.61 34.52
C SER A 219 15.64 -14.87 34.77
N ASN A 220 14.33 -14.83 34.49
CA ASN A 220 13.38 -15.90 34.80
C ASN A 220 13.17 -16.92 33.67
N ASN A 221 13.88 -16.79 32.53
CA ASN A 221 13.67 -17.62 31.32
C ASN A 221 12.23 -17.58 30.81
N ASP A 222 11.55 -16.43 30.89
CA ASP A 222 10.22 -16.31 30.33
C ASP A 222 10.28 -16.22 28.81
N VAL A 223 9.26 -16.76 28.17
CA VAL A 223 9.18 -16.88 26.71
C VAL A 223 7.82 -16.41 26.23
N VAL A 224 7.78 -15.69 25.12
CA VAL A 224 6.54 -15.33 24.41
C VAL A 224 6.49 -16.11 23.12
N VAL A 225 5.40 -16.85 22.90
CA VAL A 225 5.13 -17.59 21.66
C VAL A 225 4.00 -16.88 20.92
N PHE A 226 4.33 -16.14 19.86
CA PHE A 226 3.33 -15.49 19.01
C PHE A 226 2.61 -16.53 18.16
N GLN A 227 1.26 -16.48 18.13
CA GLN A 227 0.44 -17.53 17.53
C GLN A 227 -0.43 -17.03 16.39
N LYS A 228 -0.93 -15.79 16.50
CA LYS A 228 -1.79 -15.18 15.49
C LYS A 228 -1.51 -13.69 15.41
N VAL A 229 -1.79 -13.11 14.26
CA VAL A 229 -1.71 -11.67 14.03
C VAL A 229 -2.94 -11.20 13.27
N ALA A 230 -3.46 -10.04 13.64
CA ALA A 230 -4.56 -9.38 12.96
C ALA A 230 -4.10 -8.07 12.33
N LEU A 231 -4.65 -7.69 11.17
CA LEU A 231 -4.57 -6.32 10.68
C LEU A 231 -5.41 -5.41 11.60
N ILE A 232 -4.92 -4.22 11.90
CA ILE A 232 -5.65 -3.17 12.63
C ILE A 232 -5.87 -1.97 11.71
N ASN A 233 -7.05 -1.36 11.78
CA ASN A 233 -7.40 -0.09 11.12
C ASN A 233 -7.07 -0.04 9.62
N GLY A 234 -7.56 -1.01 8.84
CA GLY A 234 -7.46 -0.89 7.39
C GLY A 234 -8.40 0.22 6.88
N ASN A 235 -7.90 1.16 6.07
CA ASN A 235 -8.71 2.27 5.58
C ASN A 235 -9.73 1.80 4.54
N THR A 236 -10.93 2.40 4.53
CA THR A 236 -11.98 2.17 3.52
C THR A 236 -12.10 3.30 2.50
N LYS A 237 -11.42 4.42 2.73
CA LYS A 237 -11.45 5.60 1.87
C LYS A 237 -10.09 5.81 1.22
N PHE A 238 -10.11 6.21 -0.05
CA PHE A 238 -8.91 6.59 -0.79
C PHE A 238 -9.28 7.56 -1.93
N TYR A 239 -8.28 8.23 -2.50
CA TYR A 239 -8.43 8.88 -3.80
C TYR A 239 -8.00 7.90 -4.89
N PRO A 240 -8.77 7.67 -5.98
CA PRO A 240 -8.34 6.73 -7.00
C PRO A 240 -6.95 7.05 -7.56
N ILE A 241 -6.66 8.31 -7.90
CA ILE A 241 -5.30 8.80 -8.11
C ILE A 241 -4.76 9.37 -6.79
N MET A 242 -3.53 8.98 -6.44
CA MET A 242 -2.87 9.45 -5.23
C MET A 242 -2.75 10.98 -5.21
N LYS A 243 -3.06 11.61 -4.07
CA LYS A 243 -2.78 13.03 -3.86
C LYS A 243 -1.45 13.20 -3.15
N VAL A 244 -0.69 14.16 -3.64
CA VAL A 244 0.57 14.60 -3.02
C VAL A 244 0.35 16.00 -2.49
N LYS A 245 0.83 16.26 -1.27
CA LYS A 245 0.78 17.57 -0.61
C LYS A 245 2.21 17.94 -0.25
N ASP A 246 2.62 19.15 -0.66
CA ASP A 246 3.95 19.66 -0.34
C ASP A 246 4.15 19.66 1.17
N ASN A 247 5.29 19.09 1.59
CA ASN A 247 5.71 19.19 2.96
C ASN A 247 6.51 20.49 3.15
N VAL A 248 5.85 21.52 3.67
CA VAL A 248 6.45 22.85 3.87
C VAL A 248 7.61 22.82 4.89
N GLU A 249 7.67 21.79 5.74
CA GLU A 249 8.69 21.65 6.78
C GLU A 249 9.90 20.81 6.33
N ASP A 250 9.73 19.93 5.33
CA ASP A 250 10.78 19.10 4.74
C ASP A 250 10.50 18.83 3.25
N ASP A 251 11.13 19.61 2.37
CA ASP A 251 10.98 19.49 0.92
C ASP A 251 11.60 18.21 0.32
N ALA A 252 12.30 17.42 1.14
CA ALA A 252 12.80 16.11 0.74
C ALA A 252 11.73 15.01 0.82
N ASN A 253 10.62 15.25 1.53
CA ASN A 253 9.58 14.25 1.79
C ASN A 253 8.16 14.85 1.71
N ASP A 254 7.60 14.91 0.50
CA ASP A 254 6.19 15.28 0.33
C ASP A 254 5.23 14.29 1.00
N TYR A 255 4.08 14.80 1.44
CA TYR A 255 3.02 13.98 2.00
C TYR A 255 2.24 13.28 0.90
N VAL A 256 1.87 12.02 1.17
CA VAL A 256 0.74 11.40 0.50
C VAL A 256 -0.50 11.72 1.31
N GLN A 257 -1.52 12.28 0.67
CA GLN A 257 -2.75 12.70 1.32
C GLN A 257 -3.88 11.73 1.01
N ASP A 258 -4.35 11.01 2.02
CA ASP A 258 -5.59 10.25 1.95
C ASP A 258 -6.82 11.10 2.35
N PRO A 259 -8.05 10.55 2.27
CA PRO A 259 -9.25 11.29 2.67
C PRO A 259 -9.40 11.59 4.17
N ASN A 260 -8.66 10.89 5.03
CA ASN A 260 -8.72 10.97 6.49
C ASN A 260 -7.47 11.67 7.08
N PHE A 261 -6.72 12.38 6.25
CA PHE A 261 -5.35 12.85 6.53
C PHE A 261 -5.25 13.88 7.68
N GLU A 262 -6.29 14.67 7.89
CA GLU A 262 -6.39 15.73 8.92
C GLU A 262 -7.81 15.77 9.50
N GLY A 263 -7.95 16.30 10.72
CA GLY A 263 -9.23 16.52 11.36
C GLY A 263 -9.91 15.23 11.81
N GLN A 264 -9.12 14.27 12.29
CA GLN A 264 -9.65 12.99 12.74
C GLN A 264 -10.45 13.15 14.04
N SER A 265 -11.46 12.30 14.19
CA SER A 265 -12.42 12.34 15.30
C SER A 265 -13.00 10.96 15.54
N ASP A 266 -13.79 10.78 16.60
CA ASP A 266 -14.49 9.52 16.86
C ASP A 266 -15.35 9.07 15.65
N GLN A 267 -15.83 10.00 14.83
CA GLN A 267 -16.57 9.64 13.60
C GLN A 267 -15.66 9.02 12.54
N THR A 268 -14.40 9.46 12.45
CA THR A 268 -13.41 8.94 11.49
C THR A 268 -13.10 7.47 11.73
N VAL A 269 -13.25 6.96 12.96
CA VAL A 269 -13.12 5.53 13.29
C VAL A 269 -14.04 4.67 12.41
N ALA A 270 -15.20 5.20 11.97
CA ALA A 270 -16.11 4.48 11.08
C ALA A 270 -15.50 4.15 9.71
N ASP A 271 -14.50 4.90 9.27
CA ASP A 271 -13.84 4.77 7.97
C ASP A 271 -12.79 3.64 7.92
N PHE A 272 -12.57 2.93 9.02
CA PHE A 272 -11.66 1.80 9.09
C PHE A 272 -12.37 0.45 9.25
N TYR A 273 -11.80 -0.63 8.73
CA TYR A 273 -12.19 -2.01 9.05
C TYR A 273 -11.14 -2.65 9.96
N SER A 274 -11.49 -3.77 10.61
CA SER A 274 -10.62 -4.45 11.58
C SER A 274 -10.15 -3.54 12.72
N LYS A 275 -11.11 -2.96 13.44
CA LYS A 275 -10.90 -1.98 14.54
C LYS A 275 -11.49 -2.42 15.89
N GLU A 276 -12.33 -3.44 15.88
CA GLU A 276 -13.01 -3.97 17.06
C GLU A 276 -12.36 -5.30 17.48
N PHE A 277 -11.78 -5.33 18.67
CA PHE A 277 -11.01 -6.47 19.16
C PHE A 277 -11.59 -7.04 20.44
N THR A 278 -11.88 -8.33 20.39
CA THR A 278 -12.24 -9.15 21.55
C THR A 278 -11.44 -10.44 21.49
N ALA A 279 -11.44 -11.24 22.56
CA ALA A 279 -10.79 -12.54 22.53
C ALA A 279 -11.26 -13.42 21.35
N LYS A 280 -12.54 -13.29 20.95
CA LYS A 280 -13.14 -14.01 19.83
C LYS A 280 -12.63 -13.57 18.45
N THR A 281 -12.09 -12.36 18.33
CA THR A 281 -11.51 -11.88 17.07
C THR A 281 -10.43 -12.84 16.57
N PHE A 282 -9.65 -13.40 17.50
CA PHE A 282 -8.56 -14.33 17.19
C PHE A 282 -9.00 -15.80 17.08
N ASP A 283 -10.27 -16.14 17.27
CA ASP A 283 -10.74 -17.52 17.13
C ASP A 283 -10.79 -17.96 15.65
N ASN A 284 -10.95 -17.00 14.72
CA ASN A 284 -11.16 -17.28 13.31
C ASN A 284 -9.99 -16.74 12.47
N VAL A 285 -9.14 -17.64 11.99
CA VAL A 285 -8.13 -17.31 10.97
C VAL A 285 -8.84 -17.08 9.64
N GLY A 286 -8.50 -16.00 8.95
CA GLY A 286 -9.15 -15.54 7.74
C GLY A 286 -8.39 -14.42 7.05
N ASP A 287 -9.11 -13.45 6.47
CA ASP A 287 -8.49 -12.35 5.74
C ASP A 287 -7.75 -11.38 6.66
N ASN A 288 -8.40 -10.97 7.76
CA ASN A 288 -7.86 -9.99 8.70
C ASN A 288 -7.08 -10.61 9.87
N VAL A 289 -7.11 -11.94 10.04
CA VAL A 289 -6.36 -12.64 11.10
C VAL A 289 -5.62 -13.81 10.48
N LYS A 290 -4.31 -13.90 10.68
CA LYS A 290 -3.45 -14.98 10.17
C LYS A 290 -2.90 -15.79 11.33
N ALA A 291 -2.73 -17.09 11.10
CA ALA A 291 -1.92 -17.92 11.99
C ALA A 291 -0.44 -17.63 11.74
N LEU A 292 0.36 -17.69 12.80
CA LEU A 292 1.81 -17.57 12.76
C LEU A 292 2.41 -18.96 12.95
N SER A 293 3.49 -19.25 12.23
CA SER A 293 4.16 -20.55 12.30
C SER A 293 5.67 -20.36 12.12
N SER A 294 6.43 -21.02 12.98
CA SER A 294 7.90 -21.13 12.88
C SER A 294 8.33 -22.36 12.06
N GLU A 295 7.39 -23.07 11.41
CA GLU A 295 7.71 -24.20 10.56
C GLU A 295 8.49 -23.76 9.31
N GLU A 296 9.41 -24.61 8.87
CA GLU A 296 10.17 -24.36 7.65
C GLU A 296 9.23 -24.25 6.44
N ASN A 297 9.37 -23.18 5.65
CA ASN A 297 8.53 -22.85 4.50
C ASN A 297 7.07 -22.50 4.82
N ALA A 298 6.72 -22.23 6.08
CA ALA A 298 5.42 -21.64 6.40
C ALA A 298 5.22 -20.32 5.63
N ALA A 299 4.00 -20.10 5.14
CA ALA A 299 3.67 -18.82 4.51
C ALA A 299 3.64 -17.72 5.58
N ASN A 300 4.25 -16.59 5.27
CA ASN A 300 4.22 -15.40 6.10
C ASN A 300 2.78 -14.87 6.25
N ALA A 301 2.50 -14.23 7.38
CA ALA A 301 1.26 -13.48 7.55
C ALA A 301 1.31 -12.24 6.65
N LEU A 302 0.37 -12.16 5.72
CA LEU A 302 0.36 -11.18 4.65
C LEU A 302 -1.02 -10.52 4.53
N PHE A 303 -1.01 -9.20 4.43
CA PHE A 303 -2.20 -8.36 4.32
C PHE A 303 -2.05 -7.35 3.18
N TYR A 304 -3.18 -6.98 2.59
CA TYR A 304 -3.28 -5.84 1.70
C TYR A 304 -4.33 -4.88 2.24
N THR A 305 -4.06 -3.58 2.14
CA THR A 305 -4.98 -2.54 2.59
C THR A 305 -4.79 -1.29 1.74
N LEU A 306 -5.80 -0.42 1.72
CA LEU A 306 -5.67 0.89 1.09
C LEU A 306 -4.62 1.73 1.82
N GLU A 307 -4.16 2.80 1.17
CA GLU A 307 -3.31 3.75 1.87
C GLU A 307 -4.01 4.35 3.09
N ASN A 308 -3.22 4.64 4.12
CA ASN A 308 -3.65 5.28 5.35
C ASN A 308 -2.54 6.23 5.78
N THR A 309 -2.75 7.53 5.59
CA THR A 309 -1.73 8.56 5.82
C THR A 309 -2.32 9.70 6.61
N MET A 310 -1.50 10.40 7.39
CA MET A 310 -1.97 11.46 8.28
C MET A 310 -0.85 12.44 8.58
N THR A 311 -1.21 13.63 9.08
CA THR A 311 -0.21 14.56 9.64
C THR A 311 0.33 14.07 10.98
N ALA A 312 1.47 14.59 11.41
CA ALA A 312 2.11 14.18 12.68
C ALA A 312 1.16 14.29 13.89
N ASN A 313 0.30 15.31 13.95
CA ASN A 313 -0.63 15.50 15.08
C ASN A 313 -1.83 14.54 15.07
N GLU A 314 -2.03 13.81 13.98
CA GLU A 314 -3.17 12.91 13.76
C GLU A 314 -2.73 11.43 13.86
N GLN A 315 -1.44 11.17 14.13
CA GLN A 315 -0.89 9.82 14.31
C GLN A 315 -1.31 9.25 15.69
N MET A 316 -2.54 8.73 15.76
CA MET A 316 -3.17 8.17 16.95
C MET A 316 -3.63 6.72 16.72
N ASN A 317 -3.63 5.94 17.79
CA ASN A 317 -3.88 4.49 17.77
C ASN A 317 -5.17 4.13 17.00
N ALA A 318 -6.27 4.89 17.17
CA ALA A 318 -7.56 4.58 16.54
C ALA A 318 -7.62 4.78 15.02
N TYR A 319 -6.64 5.48 14.44
CA TYR A 319 -6.64 5.86 13.03
C TYR A 319 -5.49 5.23 12.25
N THR A 320 -4.46 4.77 12.93
CA THR A 320 -3.25 4.25 12.31
C THR A 320 -3.33 2.77 11.99
N THR A 321 -2.90 2.38 10.78
CA THR A 321 -2.83 0.96 10.40
C THR A 321 -1.75 0.24 11.22
N GLY A 322 -2.09 -0.91 11.79
CA GLY A 322 -1.18 -1.69 12.64
C GLY A 322 -1.35 -3.19 12.49
N LEU A 323 -0.59 -3.94 13.29
CA LEU A 323 -0.75 -5.37 13.52
C LEU A 323 -1.05 -5.65 14.99
N TYR A 324 -2.04 -6.51 15.26
CA TYR A 324 -2.40 -6.97 16.61
C TYR A 324 -2.03 -8.43 16.78
N TYR A 325 -1.06 -8.70 17.64
CA TYR A 325 -0.60 -10.03 17.93
C TYR A 325 -1.33 -10.65 19.10
N GLN A 326 -1.72 -11.92 18.96
CA GLN A 326 -2.04 -12.82 20.06
C GLN A 326 -0.86 -13.76 20.28
N ALA A 327 -0.43 -13.90 21.52
CA ALA A 327 0.65 -14.77 21.93
C ALA A 327 0.33 -15.55 23.20
N GLN A 328 1.16 -16.53 23.52
CA GLN A 328 1.21 -17.21 24.80
C GLN A 328 2.49 -16.82 25.54
N TYR A 329 2.35 -16.21 26.72
CA TYR A 329 3.43 -15.97 27.66
C TYR A 329 3.65 -17.19 28.54
N LYS A 330 4.88 -17.69 28.56
CA LYS A 330 5.32 -18.83 29.37
C LYS A 330 6.23 -18.34 30.49
N LEU A 331 5.67 -18.15 31.69
CA LEU A 331 6.41 -17.75 32.89
C LEU A 331 7.33 -18.89 33.33
N GLY A 332 8.64 -18.65 33.43
CA GLY A 332 9.63 -19.69 33.68
C GLY A 332 9.74 -20.72 32.54
N GLY A 333 9.34 -20.36 31.32
CA GLY A 333 9.23 -21.26 30.19
C GLY A 333 8.10 -22.30 30.32
N GLN A 334 7.18 -22.13 31.29
CA GLN A 334 6.08 -23.07 31.54
C GLN A 334 4.76 -22.54 30.98
N GLU A 335 3.97 -23.44 30.39
CA GLU A 335 2.59 -23.16 30.00
C GLU A 335 1.66 -23.11 31.22
N GLY A 336 0.64 -22.26 31.16
CA GLY A 336 -0.40 -22.17 32.19
C GLY A 336 -0.84 -20.74 32.46
N ASN A 337 -1.68 -20.57 33.47
CA ASN A 337 -2.16 -19.25 33.89
C ASN A 337 -1.02 -18.41 34.47
N VAL A 338 -0.96 -17.14 34.06
CA VAL A 338 -0.05 -16.14 34.61
C VAL A 338 -0.86 -15.05 35.30
N TYR A 339 -0.37 -14.55 36.43
CA TYR A 339 -1.03 -13.53 37.23
C TYR A 339 -0.09 -12.34 37.41
N LYS A 340 -0.52 -11.14 37.01
CA LYS A 340 0.22 -9.88 37.22
C LYS A 340 -0.43 -9.10 38.36
N PHE A 341 0.40 -8.68 39.32
CA PHE A 341 0.02 -7.77 40.39
C PHE A 341 1.13 -6.75 40.61
N GLY A 342 0.83 -5.46 40.39
CA GLY A 342 1.87 -4.45 40.17
C GLY A 342 2.73 -4.83 38.97
N GLU A 343 4.06 -4.70 39.11
CA GLU A 343 5.03 -5.06 38.07
C GLU A 343 5.46 -6.54 38.08
N ASN A 344 4.95 -7.33 39.04
CA ASN A 344 5.42 -8.70 39.24
C ASN A 344 4.47 -9.73 38.62
N LEU A 345 5.06 -10.79 38.07
CA LEU A 345 4.36 -11.95 37.54
C LEU A 345 4.44 -13.14 38.49
N TYR A 346 3.35 -13.90 38.57
CA TYR A 346 3.21 -15.04 39.46
C TYR A 346 2.54 -16.20 38.73
N THR A 347 3.00 -17.42 39.02
CA THR A 347 2.17 -18.63 38.89
C THR A 347 1.08 -18.62 39.97
N TRP A 348 0.03 -19.44 39.81
CA TRP A 348 -1.00 -19.57 40.84
C TRP A 348 -0.44 -19.93 42.23
N SER A 349 0.53 -20.85 42.28
CA SER A 349 1.17 -21.29 43.53
C SER A 349 1.90 -20.13 44.22
N GLN A 350 2.64 -19.33 43.45
CA GLN A 350 3.35 -18.16 43.97
C GLN A 350 2.38 -17.08 44.43
N LEU A 351 1.35 -16.75 43.64
CA LEU A 351 0.34 -15.75 44.02
C LEU A 351 -0.38 -16.17 45.31
N SER A 352 -0.80 -17.43 45.38
CA SER A 352 -1.52 -17.98 46.55
C SER A 352 -0.67 -17.96 47.82
N SER A 353 0.60 -18.32 47.71
CA SER A 353 1.53 -18.35 48.85
C SER A 353 1.87 -16.95 49.34
N ASN A 354 1.91 -15.96 48.43
CA ASN A 354 2.25 -14.57 48.76
C ASN A 354 1.03 -13.66 48.96
N ALA A 355 -0.21 -14.17 48.84
CA ALA A 355 -1.41 -13.34 48.87
C ALA A 355 -1.49 -12.43 50.10
N GLY A 356 -1.21 -12.97 51.29
CA GLY A 356 -1.23 -12.22 52.54
C GLY A 356 -0.19 -11.09 52.60
N SER A 357 1.04 -11.31 52.10
CA SER A 357 2.08 -10.28 52.06
C SER A 357 1.83 -9.22 50.99
N LEU A 358 1.14 -9.59 49.91
CA LEU A 358 0.70 -8.70 48.85
C LEU A 358 -0.59 -7.92 49.21
N GLY A 359 -1.22 -8.21 50.35
CA GLY A 359 -2.49 -7.61 50.75
C GLY A 359 -3.70 -8.10 49.94
N LEU A 360 -3.56 -9.21 49.23
CA LEU A 360 -4.61 -9.80 48.39
C LEU A 360 -5.49 -10.77 49.19
N ASN A 361 -6.81 -10.69 48.97
CA ASN A 361 -7.76 -11.66 49.52
C ASN A 361 -8.22 -12.63 48.43
N LEU A 362 -7.75 -13.87 48.50
CA LEU A 362 -8.07 -14.92 47.53
C LEU A 362 -9.26 -15.81 47.93
N THR A 363 -9.99 -15.49 49.01
CA THR A 363 -11.01 -16.39 49.60
C THR A 363 -12.08 -16.84 48.60
N ASN A 364 -12.45 -15.99 47.64
CA ASN A 364 -13.50 -16.25 46.65
C ASN A 364 -12.96 -16.47 45.22
N VAL A 365 -11.65 -16.60 45.06
CA VAL A 365 -11.01 -16.83 43.75
C VAL A 365 -10.14 -18.09 43.80
N THR A 366 -10.16 -18.83 42.70
CA THR A 366 -9.34 -20.02 42.50
C THR A 366 -8.65 -19.90 41.15
N ASP A 367 -7.68 -20.77 40.86
CA ASP A 367 -7.01 -20.81 39.55
C ASP A 367 -7.99 -20.94 38.37
N LYS A 368 -9.17 -21.53 38.59
CA LYS A 368 -10.23 -21.71 37.59
C LYS A 368 -11.20 -20.51 37.49
N SER A 369 -11.07 -19.51 38.36
CA SER A 369 -11.94 -18.35 38.33
C SER A 369 -11.67 -17.50 37.08
N PRO A 370 -12.69 -16.85 36.51
CA PRO A 370 -12.55 -16.06 35.29
C PRO A 370 -11.72 -14.80 35.52
N ILE A 371 -11.18 -14.23 34.43
CA ILE A 371 -10.37 -12.99 34.45
C ILE A 371 -11.05 -11.88 35.26
N ALA A 372 -12.36 -11.67 35.09
CA ALA A 372 -13.10 -10.63 35.81
C ALA A 372 -13.08 -10.78 37.34
N ALA A 373 -13.01 -12.02 37.86
CA ALA A 373 -12.93 -12.25 39.30
C ALA A 373 -11.58 -11.79 39.86
N PHE A 374 -10.49 -12.00 39.12
CA PHE A 374 -9.16 -11.50 39.48
C PHE A 374 -9.06 -9.98 39.34
N ALA A 375 -9.65 -9.41 38.29
CA ALA A 375 -9.68 -7.96 38.11
C ALA A 375 -10.33 -7.24 39.30
N SER A 376 -11.38 -7.83 39.91
CA SER A 376 -12.07 -7.27 41.09
C SER A 376 -11.19 -7.16 42.35
N ILE A 377 -10.06 -7.88 42.39
CA ILE A 377 -9.08 -7.83 43.47
C ILE A 377 -7.75 -7.18 43.02
N GLY A 378 -7.75 -6.50 41.86
CA GLY A 378 -6.58 -5.79 41.34
C GLY A 378 -5.51 -6.68 40.71
N VAL A 379 -5.84 -7.94 40.37
CA VAL A 379 -4.92 -8.89 39.72
C VAL A 379 -5.32 -9.07 38.26
N GLN A 380 -4.37 -8.94 37.34
CA GLN A 380 -4.58 -9.30 35.94
C GLN A 380 -4.29 -10.79 35.76
N LYS A 381 -5.31 -11.56 35.35
CA LYS A 381 -5.14 -12.97 34.96
C LYS A 381 -4.97 -13.07 33.44
N PHE A 382 -3.94 -13.79 33.03
CA PHE A 382 -3.69 -14.22 31.66
C PHE A 382 -4.06 -15.70 31.58
N GLU A 383 -5.27 -15.98 31.07
CA GLU A 383 -5.76 -17.36 30.95
C GLU A 383 -4.87 -18.14 29.97
N ASN A 384 -4.29 -19.25 30.44
CA ASN A 384 -3.31 -20.03 29.68
C ASN A 384 -2.12 -19.20 29.15
N GLY A 385 -1.79 -18.09 29.82
CA GLY A 385 -0.73 -17.18 29.39
C GLY A 385 -1.08 -16.35 28.16
N VAL A 386 -2.32 -16.38 27.67
CA VAL A 386 -2.71 -15.62 26.48
C VAL A 386 -2.57 -14.12 26.74
N CYS A 387 -1.83 -13.44 25.87
CA CYS A 387 -1.56 -12.01 25.93
C CYS A 387 -1.57 -11.38 24.54
N TYR A 388 -1.65 -10.05 24.48
CA TYR A 388 -1.85 -9.31 23.25
C TYR A 388 -0.90 -8.11 23.12
N TYR A 389 -0.45 -7.82 21.88
CA TYR A 389 0.49 -6.74 21.57
C TYR A 389 0.07 -6.00 20.30
N LYS A 390 -0.09 -4.68 20.36
CA LYS A 390 -0.33 -3.83 19.19
C LYS A 390 1.02 -3.33 18.66
N TYR A 391 1.14 -3.19 17.35
CA TYR A 391 2.26 -2.54 16.70
C TYR A 391 1.77 -1.68 15.54
N TRP A 392 2.11 -0.38 15.57
CA TRP A 392 1.74 0.59 14.53
C TRP A 392 2.77 0.61 13.42
N ILE A 393 2.33 0.58 12.16
CA ILE A 393 3.24 0.45 11.02
C ILE A 393 4.00 1.76 10.82
N ARG A 394 5.30 1.72 11.08
CA ARG A 394 6.20 2.85 10.85
C ARG A 394 6.63 2.91 9.38
N HIS A 395 6.36 4.04 8.74
CA HIS A 395 6.75 4.35 7.36
C HIS A 395 8.15 4.96 7.29
N ILE A 396 8.40 6.01 8.07
CA ILE A 396 9.68 6.72 8.17
C ILE A 396 10.03 6.87 9.65
N SER A 397 11.26 6.55 10.04
CA SER A 397 11.72 6.77 11.41
C SER A 397 12.43 8.11 11.52
N ASN A 398 12.00 8.95 12.47
CA ASN A 398 12.77 10.14 12.84
C ASN A 398 13.94 9.81 13.80
N ASN A 399 14.03 8.55 14.26
CA ASN A 399 14.98 8.02 15.24
C ASN A 399 14.91 8.69 16.63
N ASP A 400 13.79 9.30 16.95
CA ASP A 400 13.48 9.89 18.25
C ASP A 400 12.13 9.33 18.77
N PRO A 401 12.16 8.35 19.69
CA PRO A 401 10.94 7.71 20.20
C PRO A 401 10.14 8.60 21.17
N SER A 402 10.52 9.87 21.35
CA SER A 402 9.81 10.83 22.20
C SER A 402 9.06 11.91 21.41
N THR A 403 9.24 11.95 20.09
CA THR A 403 8.69 12.99 19.23
C THR A 403 8.01 12.33 18.04
N MET A 404 6.80 12.76 17.71
CA MET A 404 6.10 12.27 16.52
C MET A 404 6.67 12.93 15.26
N GLY A 405 7.22 12.13 14.34
CA GLY A 405 7.70 12.60 13.04
C GLY A 405 6.59 12.75 11.99
N ALA A 406 6.89 13.51 10.94
CA ALA A 406 6.06 13.65 9.74
C ALA A 406 5.90 12.30 9.02
N MET A 407 4.64 11.84 8.85
CA MET A 407 4.34 10.52 8.26
C MET A 407 5.16 9.38 8.87
N GLU A 408 5.45 9.48 10.17
CA GLU A 408 6.22 8.44 10.84
C GLU A 408 5.43 7.13 10.87
N PHE A 409 4.15 7.20 11.22
CA PHE A 409 3.22 6.09 11.12
C PHE A 409 2.27 6.30 9.95
N ALA A 410 2.41 5.47 8.92
CA ALA A 410 1.63 5.58 7.70
C ALA A 410 1.74 4.29 6.88
N VAL A 411 0.77 4.09 6.00
CA VAL A 411 0.81 3.06 4.96
C VAL A 411 0.52 3.73 3.62
N VAL A 412 1.54 3.94 2.81
CA VAL A 412 1.42 4.47 1.44
C VAL A 412 1.21 3.33 0.45
N ARG A 413 0.30 3.53 -0.52
CA ARG A 413 0.02 2.57 -1.61
C ARG A 413 1.27 2.14 -2.37
N ASN A 414 1.22 0.97 -3.00
CA ASN A 414 2.31 0.39 -3.81
C ASN A 414 3.68 0.30 -3.09
N ASN A 415 3.68 0.22 -1.76
CA ASN A 415 4.83 -0.13 -0.93
C ASN A 415 4.62 -1.51 -0.29
N HIS A 416 5.74 -2.17 -0.02
CA HIS A 416 5.79 -3.42 0.74
C HIS A 416 6.48 -3.17 2.09
N TYR A 417 5.68 -3.26 3.15
CA TYR A 417 6.09 -3.17 4.55
C TYR A 417 6.44 -4.56 5.06
N GLN A 418 7.74 -4.80 5.24
CA GLN A 418 8.26 -6.06 5.77
C GLN A 418 8.68 -5.86 7.22
N MET A 419 8.11 -6.69 8.09
CA MET A 419 8.20 -6.54 9.54
C MET A 419 8.93 -7.74 10.13
N VAL A 420 9.79 -7.53 11.12
CA VAL A 420 10.42 -8.64 11.86
C VAL A 420 10.44 -8.29 13.34
N ILE A 421 9.77 -9.10 14.17
CA ILE A 421 9.86 -8.97 15.63
C ILE A 421 11.27 -9.34 16.06
N LYS A 422 11.97 -8.39 16.70
CA LYS A 422 13.34 -8.56 17.18
C LYS A 422 13.42 -8.97 18.63
N SER A 423 12.61 -8.33 19.47
CA SER A 423 12.54 -8.66 20.88
C SER A 423 11.20 -8.26 21.47
N VAL A 424 10.90 -8.85 22.63
CA VAL A 424 9.75 -8.52 23.46
C VAL A 424 10.23 -8.24 24.87
N SER A 425 9.77 -7.14 25.48
CA SER A 425 10.27 -6.68 26.79
C SER A 425 9.48 -7.23 27.98
N GLY A 426 8.31 -7.83 27.77
CA GLY A 426 7.49 -8.38 28.84
C GLY A 426 6.15 -8.92 28.37
N ILE A 427 5.27 -9.24 29.33
CA ILE A 427 3.90 -9.68 29.05
C ILE A 427 3.03 -8.50 28.61
N GLY A 428 2.32 -8.66 27.50
CA GLY A 428 1.39 -7.66 26.96
C GLY A 428 0.07 -7.56 27.73
N GLU A 429 -1.01 -7.19 27.04
CA GLU A 429 -2.34 -7.05 27.64
C GLU A 429 -2.98 -8.42 27.90
N ASN A 430 -3.76 -8.57 28.98
CA ASN A 430 -4.41 -9.84 29.32
C ASN A 430 -5.76 -10.06 28.61
N VAL A 431 -6.30 -9.00 28.01
CA VAL A 431 -7.47 -9.00 27.14
C VAL A 431 -7.17 -8.07 25.97
N PRO A 432 -7.63 -8.37 24.75
CA PRO A 432 -7.45 -7.43 23.66
C PRO A 432 -8.40 -6.25 23.84
N THR A 433 -7.95 -5.08 23.41
CA THR A 433 -8.66 -3.81 23.53
C THR A 433 -8.73 -3.12 22.18
N ASN A 434 -9.77 -2.31 21.99
CA ASN A 434 -9.84 -1.44 20.84
C ASN A 434 -8.75 -0.37 20.94
N PRO A 435 -8.27 0.16 19.80
CA PRO A 435 -7.41 1.34 19.83
C PRO A 435 -8.20 2.59 20.21
N GLU A 436 -7.58 3.47 21.00
CA GLU A 436 -8.21 4.69 21.54
C GLU A 436 -7.89 5.91 20.67
N THR A 437 -8.80 6.88 20.63
CA THR A 437 -8.69 8.07 19.75
C THR A 437 -7.73 9.13 20.28
N THR A 438 -7.30 8.99 21.54
CA THR A 438 -6.45 9.96 22.24
C THR A 438 -5.03 9.47 22.50
N ASP A 439 -4.76 8.19 22.27
CA ASP A 439 -3.46 7.60 22.53
C ASP A 439 -2.57 7.80 21.28
N PRO A 440 -1.37 8.38 21.40
CA PRO A 440 -0.46 8.58 20.28
C PRO A 440 0.21 7.26 19.85
N ASP A 441 0.63 7.18 18.58
CA ASP A 441 1.30 5.97 18.07
C ASP A 441 2.74 5.78 18.58
N GLU A 442 3.43 6.88 18.90
CA GLU A 442 4.80 6.86 19.41
C GLU A 442 4.76 6.80 20.93
N GLU A 443 5.28 5.70 21.48
CA GLU A 443 5.32 5.44 22.92
C GLU A 443 6.71 4.92 23.30
N ALA A 444 7.33 5.54 24.30
CA ALA A 444 8.66 5.16 24.77
C ALA A 444 8.70 3.73 25.37
N ASP A 445 7.56 3.25 25.88
CA ASP A 445 7.41 1.97 26.57
C ASP A 445 6.75 0.91 25.66
N SER A 446 7.21 0.77 24.41
CA SER A 446 6.76 -0.31 23.52
C SER A 446 7.19 -1.69 24.04
N PHE A 447 6.26 -2.64 24.05
CA PHE A 447 6.56 -4.04 24.36
C PHE A 447 7.37 -4.74 23.26
N LEU A 448 7.25 -4.28 22.02
CA LEU A 448 7.85 -4.91 20.85
C LEU A 448 8.93 -4.01 20.26
N ASP A 449 10.10 -4.59 20.05
CA ASP A 449 11.11 -4.04 19.12
C ASP A 449 10.92 -4.72 17.77
N VAL A 450 10.58 -3.95 16.75
CA VAL A 450 10.29 -4.44 15.40
C VAL A 450 11.18 -3.76 14.40
N LYS A 451 11.86 -4.57 13.59
CA LYS A 451 12.62 -4.06 12.45
C LYS A 451 11.69 -3.90 11.25
N MET A 452 11.54 -2.66 10.79
CA MET A 452 10.76 -2.32 9.61
C MET A 452 11.63 -2.17 8.36
N LYS A 453 11.14 -2.70 7.24
CA LYS A 453 11.60 -2.38 5.90
C LYS A 453 10.44 -1.91 5.04
N VAL A 454 10.52 -0.68 4.54
CA VAL A 454 9.56 -0.14 3.56
C VAL A 454 10.22 -0.12 2.20
N LEU A 455 9.75 -0.99 1.32
CA LEU A 455 10.35 -1.23 0.01
C LEU A 455 9.37 -0.85 -1.10
N PRO A 456 9.82 -0.19 -2.18
CA PRO A 456 9.02 -0.05 -3.38
C PRO A 456 8.56 -1.41 -3.90
N TRP A 457 7.26 -1.56 -4.15
CA TRP A 457 6.68 -2.81 -4.62
C TRP A 457 6.68 -2.87 -6.14
N VAL A 458 7.77 -3.42 -6.68
CA VAL A 458 8.00 -3.50 -8.12
C VAL A 458 7.43 -4.77 -8.72
N VAL A 459 7.33 -4.82 -10.03
CA VAL A 459 7.03 -6.04 -10.76
C VAL A 459 8.14 -7.09 -10.60
N ARG A 460 7.76 -8.37 -10.61
CA ARG A 460 8.68 -9.50 -10.68
C ARG A 460 9.31 -9.58 -12.05
N VAL A 461 10.64 -9.56 -12.07
CA VAL A 461 11.45 -9.94 -13.22
C VAL A 461 11.53 -11.46 -13.25
N ASN A 462 10.74 -12.10 -14.11
CA ASN A 462 10.95 -13.52 -14.41
C ASN A 462 12.15 -13.62 -15.36
N ASN A 463 13.32 -13.97 -14.84
CA ASN A 463 14.36 -14.57 -15.67
C ASN A 463 13.81 -15.92 -16.13
N ILE A 464 13.34 -15.99 -17.37
CA ILE A 464 13.14 -17.27 -18.03
C ILE A 464 14.53 -17.68 -18.52
N ASP A 465 15.19 -18.55 -17.76
CA ASP A 465 16.30 -19.33 -18.31
C ASP A 465 15.72 -20.22 -19.43
N PHE A 466 16.27 -20.08 -20.64
CA PHE A 466 15.92 -20.87 -21.82
C PHE A 466 16.50 -22.28 -21.77
#